data_AF-A0A6A5WJP1-F1
#
_entry.id   AF-A0A6A5WJP1-F1
#
_cell.length_a   1.000
_cell.length_b   1.000
_cell.length_c   1.000
_cell.angle_alpha   90.00
_cell.angle_beta   90.00
_cell.angle_gamma   90.00
#
_symmetry.space_group_name_H-M   'P 1'
#
loop_
_entity.id
_entity.type
_entity.pdbx_description
1 polymer ?
#
loop_
_entity_poly.entity_id
_entity_poly.type
_entity_poly.pdbx_seq_one_letter_code
_entity_poly.pdbx_strand_id
1 'polypeptide(L)'
;MSSSIVPGLYQHKRLRDARSIRVLMLEPAPTYDSTIRCSLVEVTLDTIDESDYGYTALSYVWGYKKGDQEIICDGETLLVTRNCEKALRTLRDKTATERFWVDAICIDQTMESKGIQERSHQIKLMGEIYRNAVGVIVWLGDSDPTRALGMEHVERVAKYDAMEYNGNYLQRFYAKLMLRRCIKQMWEFSDKNFDSDGNSPLLPILRSPWTLRIWTVQEVAFAQCCGVAFGYKSGYYLLSWGEFSRAMSRLVPVIDVETAIWAAGLALKELLRREISSLIPGKGQVLRDARRVLDILELLHHMQATESRDMVYAIYPILESFGVSLPDPDYLKPVETIYEEMARSIMIATQSLEQLRFVCTCTRKPNLRSWVPDWQDENHLNFGELSFETAYGDSSPVTYLEEGKIAIYGEKVGEVRLRAVSDCRMEGR
;
A
#
# COMPACT_ATOMS: atom_id res chain seq x y z
N MET A 1 47.99 11.57 -14.20
CA MET A 1 47.00 10.59 -14.67
C MET A 1 46.32 10.01 -13.45
N SER A 2 45.24 10.63 -12.98
CA SER A 2 44.40 10.06 -11.93
C SER A 2 43.65 8.89 -12.53
N SER A 3 43.92 7.67 -12.09
CA SER A 3 43.12 6.51 -12.48
C SER A 3 41.69 6.76 -12.02
N SER A 4 40.79 7.02 -12.97
CA SER A 4 39.36 6.99 -12.74
C SER A 4 39.02 5.54 -12.39
N ILE A 5 39.05 5.21 -11.10
CA ILE A 5 38.51 3.96 -10.57
C ILE A 5 37.03 4.04 -10.93
N VAL A 6 36.60 3.23 -11.89
CA VAL A 6 35.18 3.04 -12.15
C VAL A 6 34.60 2.51 -10.83
N PRO A 7 33.65 3.21 -10.20
CA PRO A 7 33.07 2.73 -8.95
C PRO A 7 32.51 1.33 -9.14
N GLY A 8 32.78 0.43 -8.19
CA GLY A 8 32.16 -0.89 -8.18
C GLY A 8 30.64 -0.79 -8.09
N LEU A 9 29.93 -1.86 -8.43
CA LEU A 9 28.49 -1.95 -8.16
C LEU A 9 28.31 -2.29 -6.68
N TYR A 10 27.52 -1.48 -5.97
CA TYR A 10 27.23 -1.66 -4.56
C TYR A 10 26.65 -3.05 -4.28
N GLN A 11 27.14 -3.69 -3.23
CA GLN A 11 26.62 -4.96 -2.74
C GLN A 11 26.20 -4.87 -1.28
N HIS A 12 24.96 -5.24 -1.00
CA HIS A 12 24.42 -5.28 0.36
C HIS A 12 25.21 -6.26 1.24
N LYS A 13 25.68 -5.76 2.39
CA LYS A 13 26.30 -6.58 3.44
C LYS A 13 25.20 -7.30 4.22
N ARG A 14 25.34 -8.61 4.48
CA ARG A 14 24.38 -9.38 5.27
C ARG A 14 24.11 -8.71 6.62
N LEU A 15 22.82 -8.59 6.96
CA LEU A 15 22.36 -8.10 8.27
C LEU A 15 22.86 -9.04 9.39
N ARG A 16 23.24 -8.46 10.53
CA ARG A 16 23.81 -9.18 11.67
C ARG A 16 22.75 -9.91 12.47
N ASP A 17 21.60 -9.27 12.68
CA ASP A 17 20.53 -9.77 13.53
C ASP A 17 19.20 -9.93 12.78
N ALA A 18 18.34 -10.81 13.30
CA ALA A 18 17.02 -11.08 12.75
C ALA A 18 16.04 -9.90 12.90
N ARG A 19 16.40 -8.82 13.60
CA ARG A 19 15.58 -7.61 13.70
C ARG A 19 16.34 -6.36 13.24
N SER A 20 17.47 -6.57 12.57
CA SER A 20 18.21 -5.50 11.93
C SER A 20 17.53 -5.03 10.64
N ILE A 21 17.65 -3.73 10.39
CA ILE A 21 17.29 -3.06 9.14
C ILE A 21 18.44 -2.15 8.73
N ARG A 22 18.46 -1.71 7.46
CA ARG A 22 19.34 -0.62 7.04
C ARG A 22 18.58 0.69 6.98
N VAL A 23 19.21 1.76 7.41
CA VAL A 23 18.74 3.14 7.25
C VAL A 23 19.67 3.87 6.30
N LEU A 24 19.10 4.52 5.30
CA LEU A 24 19.77 5.35 4.33
C LEU A 24 20.12 6.70 4.95
N MET A 25 21.40 6.99 5.04
CA MET A 25 21.92 8.31 5.40
C MET A 25 22.14 9.09 4.11
N LEU A 26 21.20 9.96 3.76
CA LEU A 26 21.24 10.77 2.54
C LEU A 26 22.05 12.05 2.79
N GLU A 27 23.16 12.22 2.07
CA GLU A 27 24.01 13.40 2.22
C GLU A 27 23.33 14.66 1.68
N PRO A 28 23.48 15.82 2.34
CA PRO A 28 22.94 17.09 1.86
C PRO A 28 23.62 17.55 0.58
N ALA A 29 22.94 18.41 -0.20
CA ALA A 29 23.58 19.10 -1.30
C ALA A 29 23.02 20.52 -1.53
N PRO A 30 23.87 21.52 -1.81
CA PRO A 30 23.43 22.90 -2.01
C PRO A 30 22.61 23.10 -3.28
N THR A 31 22.80 22.23 -4.28
CA THR A 31 22.13 22.33 -5.60
C THR A 31 21.37 21.05 -5.93
N TYR A 32 20.20 21.23 -6.54
CA TYR A 32 19.30 20.14 -6.90
C TYR A 32 20.00 19.09 -7.78
N ASP A 33 20.78 19.51 -8.78
CA ASP A 33 21.41 18.63 -9.77
C ASP A 33 22.70 17.92 -9.25
N SER A 34 23.17 18.22 -8.04
CA SER A 34 24.34 17.53 -7.45
C SER A 34 24.12 16.02 -7.34
N THR A 35 25.15 15.21 -7.61
CA THR A 35 25.10 13.75 -7.46
C THR A 35 24.53 13.35 -6.10
N ILE A 36 23.65 12.36 -6.07
CA ILE A 36 23.11 11.80 -4.82
C ILE A 36 24.18 10.90 -4.22
N ARG A 37 24.54 11.20 -2.98
CA ARG A 37 25.50 10.44 -2.17
C ARG A 37 24.81 10.01 -0.89
N CYS A 38 25.10 8.80 -0.46
CA CYS A 38 24.51 8.22 0.73
C CYS A 38 25.39 7.13 1.33
N SER A 39 25.05 6.71 2.54
CA SER A 39 25.58 5.50 3.18
C SER A 39 24.45 4.69 3.79
N LEU A 40 24.66 3.39 4.01
CA LEU A 40 23.70 2.52 4.68
C LEU A 40 24.22 2.12 6.06
N VAL A 41 23.45 2.47 7.10
CA VAL A 41 23.76 2.14 8.49
C VAL A 41 22.81 1.05 8.96
N GLU A 42 23.36 -0.03 9.50
CA GLU A 42 22.57 -1.09 10.12
C GLU A 42 22.15 -0.69 11.54
N VAL A 43 20.86 -0.84 11.83
CA VAL A 43 20.24 -0.57 13.13
C VAL A 43 19.30 -1.72 13.48
N THR A 44 19.04 -1.96 14.77
CA THR A 44 18.05 -2.95 15.22
C THR A 44 16.76 -2.27 15.64
N LEU A 45 15.62 -2.84 15.23
CA LEU A 45 14.29 -2.36 15.64
C LEU A 45 14.07 -2.43 17.16
N ASP A 46 14.84 -3.23 17.88
CA ASP A 46 14.70 -3.40 19.34
C ASP A 46 15.35 -2.27 20.15
N THR A 47 16.28 -1.52 19.54
CA THR A 47 17.02 -0.44 20.22
C THR A 47 16.95 0.88 19.47
N ILE A 48 16.05 1.01 18.49
CA ILE A 48 15.83 2.29 17.81
C ILE A 48 15.26 3.27 18.84
N ASP A 49 16.05 4.29 19.15
CA ASP A 49 15.60 5.52 19.81
C ASP A 49 15.39 6.58 18.72
N GLU A 50 14.31 7.36 18.83
CA GLU A 50 14.01 8.48 17.95
C GLU A 50 15.18 9.47 17.89
N SER A 51 15.92 9.66 19.00
CA SER A 51 17.00 10.64 19.08
C SER A 51 18.26 10.24 18.28
N ASP A 52 18.61 8.96 18.27
CA ASP A 52 19.89 8.49 17.71
C ASP A 52 19.74 7.95 16.29
N TYR A 53 18.65 7.22 16.01
CA TYR A 53 18.45 6.48 14.77
C TYR A 53 17.04 6.61 14.17
N GLY A 54 16.24 7.59 14.61
CA GLY A 54 14.95 7.88 14.00
C GLY A 54 15.06 8.12 12.49
N TYR A 55 14.18 7.48 11.71
CA TYR A 55 14.16 7.57 10.25
C TYR A 55 12.76 7.89 9.72
N THR A 56 12.74 8.47 8.52
CA THR A 56 11.50 8.67 7.75
C THR A 56 11.36 7.55 6.73
N ALA A 57 10.27 6.79 6.75
CA ALA A 57 10.05 5.78 5.71
C ALA A 57 9.46 6.43 4.45
N LEU A 58 9.95 6.02 3.28
CA LEU A 58 9.45 6.50 2.00
C LEU A 58 8.46 5.50 1.41
N SER A 59 7.29 5.99 1.02
CA SER A 59 6.24 5.25 0.34
C SER A 59 6.09 5.80 -1.08
N TYR A 60 6.35 4.99 -2.10
CA TYR A 60 6.33 5.47 -3.49
C TYR A 60 6.08 4.33 -4.49
N VAL A 61 5.72 4.69 -5.73
CA VAL A 61 5.59 3.71 -6.81
C VAL A 61 6.98 3.36 -7.33
N TRP A 62 7.37 2.09 -7.27
CA TRP A 62 8.68 1.67 -7.75
C TRP A 62 8.84 1.91 -9.26
N GLY A 63 7.76 1.76 -10.03
CA GLY A 63 7.79 1.83 -11.49
C GLY A 63 8.42 0.55 -12.07
N TYR A 64 9.20 0.70 -13.14
CA TYR A 64 9.94 -0.42 -13.73
C TYR A 64 10.95 -1.00 -12.72
N LYS A 65 10.93 -2.32 -12.50
CA LYS A 65 11.73 -3.01 -11.46
C LYS A 65 13.25 -2.90 -11.65
N LYS A 66 13.73 -2.56 -12.85
CA LYS A 66 15.16 -2.40 -13.12
C LYS A 66 15.57 -0.95 -12.88
N GLY A 67 16.41 -0.73 -11.87
CA GLY A 67 17.04 0.57 -11.64
C GLY A 67 17.91 0.97 -12.83
N ASP A 68 17.79 2.23 -13.23
CA ASP A 68 18.50 2.83 -14.36
C ASP A 68 19.16 4.17 -14.02
N GLN A 69 18.95 4.67 -12.80
CA GLN A 69 19.60 5.87 -12.28
C GLN A 69 20.71 5.50 -11.30
N GLU A 70 21.87 6.12 -11.48
CA GLU A 70 23.03 5.90 -10.62
C GLU A 70 23.02 6.87 -9.43
N ILE A 71 23.15 6.33 -8.23
CA ILE A 71 23.48 7.08 -7.02
C ILE A 71 24.75 6.48 -6.40
N ILE A 72 25.46 7.24 -5.57
CA ILE A 72 26.67 6.77 -4.89
C ILE A 72 26.32 6.34 -3.46
N CYS A 73 26.50 5.07 -3.14
CA CYS A 73 26.29 4.49 -1.81
C CYS A 73 27.60 3.92 -1.29
N ASP A 74 28.09 4.40 -0.13
CA ASP A 74 29.38 4.00 0.45
C ASP A 74 30.58 4.08 -0.53
N GLY A 75 30.52 5.01 -1.49
CA GLY A 75 31.55 5.20 -2.52
C GLY A 75 31.39 4.31 -3.77
N GLU A 76 30.41 3.41 -3.79
CA GLU A 76 30.09 2.51 -4.91
C GLU A 76 28.81 2.96 -5.63
N THR A 77 28.61 2.50 -6.86
CA THR A 77 27.41 2.81 -7.65
C THR A 77 26.26 1.90 -7.23
N LEU A 78 25.13 2.49 -6.82
CA LEU A 78 23.87 1.79 -6.60
C LEU A 78 22.86 2.25 -7.66
N LEU A 79 22.20 1.28 -8.30
CA LEU A 79 21.16 1.55 -9.29
C LEU A 79 19.79 1.61 -8.64
N VAL A 80 19.10 2.73 -8.82
CA VAL A 80 17.73 2.96 -8.33
C VAL A 80 16.80 3.32 -9.48
N THR A 81 15.50 3.20 -9.26
CA THR A 81 14.53 3.61 -10.29
C THR A 81 14.45 5.13 -10.38
N ARG A 82 14.08 5.66 -11.55
CA ARG A 82 13.89 7.10 -11.75
C ARG A 82 12.94 7.75 -10.73
N ASN A 83 11.90 7.06 -10.29
CA ASN A 83 10.98 7.63 -9.30
C ASN A 83 11.63 7.72 -7.90
N CYS A 84 12.42 6.70 -7.52
CA CYS A 84 13.18 6.69 -6.28
C CYS A 84 14.23 7.82 -6.27
N GLU A 85 15.00 7.93 -7.34
CA GLU A 85 16.03 8.97 -7.52
C GLU A 85 15.45 10.37 -7.37
N LYS A 86 14.32 10.63 -8.03
CA LYS A 86 13.63 11.92 -7.95
C LYS A 86 13.09 12.21 -6.55
N ALA A 87 12.50 11.22 -5.89
CA ALA A 87 12.02 11.37 -4.52
C ALA A 87 13.17 11.75 -3.58
N LEU A 88 14.28 11.00 -3.61
CA LEU A 88 15.47 11.30 -2.82
C LEU A 88 16.01 12.69 -3.14
N ARG A 89 16.16 13.03 -4.42
CA ARG A 89 16.69 14.33 -4.84
C ARG A 89 15.84 15.52 -4.37
N THR A 90 14.52 15.37 -4.45
CA THR A 90 13.57 16.43 -4.10
C THR A 90 13.47 16.60 -2.59
N LEU A 91 13.45 15.49 -1.86
CA LEU A 91 13.36 15.50 -0.40
C LEU A 91 14.68 15.91 0.27
N ARG A 92 15.83 15.67 -0.39
CA ARG A 92 17.18 15.98 0.08
C ARG A 92 17.32 17.42 0.62
N ASP A 93 17.70 17.52 1.89
CA ASP A 93 18.05 18.80 2.52
C ASP A 93 19.33 19.41 1.94
N LYS A 94 19.44 20.74 2.03
CA LYS A 94 20.58 21.49 1.51
C LYS A 94 21.81 21.45 2.41
N THR A 95 21.63 21.13 3.69
CA THR A 95 22.61 21.36 4.76
C THR A 95 22.77 20.20 5.73
N ALA A 96 21.70 19.44 5.99
CA ALA A 96 21.68 18.36 6.95
C ALA A 96 21.60 16.99 6.27
N THR A 97 22.24 15.99 6.87
CA THR A 97 22.05 14.59 6.46
C THR A 97 20.67 14.14 6.92
N GLU A 98 19.90 13.56 6.00
CA GLU A 98 18.58 13.02 6.29
C GLU A 98 18.61 11.50 6.40
N ARG A 99 17.71 10.96 7.21
CA ARG A 99 17.61 9.52 7.47
C ARG A 99 16.33 8.99 6.84
N PHE A 100 16.47 8.10 5.86
CA PHE A 100 15.35 7.46 5.19
C PHE A 100 15.38 5.95 5.33
N TRP A 101 14.21 5.33 5.37
CA TRP A 101 14.06 3.92 5.03
C TRP A 101 13.35 3.83 3.68
N VAL A 102 14.04 3.24 2.71
CA VAL A 102 13.56 3.07 1.33
C VAL A 102 13.70 1.60 0.99
N ASP A 103 12.61 0.86 0.89
CA ASP A 103 12.59 -0.59 0.66
C ASP A 103 13.49 -1.06 -0.49
N ALA A 104 13.50 -0.35 -1.63
CA ALA A 104 14.33 -0.70 -2.78
C ALA A 104 15.85 -0.52 -2.56
N ILE A 105 16.25 0.24 -1.54
CA ILE A 105 17.64 0.55 -1.21
C ILE A 105 18.09 -0.18 0.06
N CYS A 106 17.23 -0.21 1.08
CA CYS A 106 17.55 -0.70 2.41
C CYS A 106 17.47 -2.23 2.51
N ILE A 107 16.73 -2.87 1.60
CA ILE A 107 16.61 -4.33 1.47
C ILE A 107 17.44 -4.80 0.27
N ASP A 108 18.14 -5.92 0.41
CA ASP A 108 18.77 -6.61 -0.71
C ASP A 108 17.69 -7.18 -1.66
N GLN A 109 17.49 -6.51 -2.80
CA GLN A 109 16.51 -6.87 -3.82
C GLN A 109 17.06 -7.87 -4.87
N THR A 110 18.24 -8.46 -4.64
CA THR A 110 18.82 -9.40 -5.61
C THR A 110 18.03 -10.70 -5.70
N MET A 111 18.05 -11.32 -6.88
CA MET A 111 17.43 -12.64 -7.12
C MET A 111 18.30 -13.81 -6.64
N GLU A 112 19.45 -13.52 -6.01
CA GLU A 112 20.26 -14.53 -5.35
C GLU A 112 19.53 -15.04 -4.10
N SER A 113 19.82 -16.29 -3.70
CA SER A 113 19.15 -16.91 -2.54
C SER A 113 19.25 -16.05 -1.27
N LYS A 114 20.37 -15.35 -1.07
CA LYS A 114 20.57 -14.43 0.06
C LYS A 114 19.60 -13.24 0.03
N GLY A 115 19.37 -12.64 -1.14
CA GLY A 115 18.48 -11.49 -1.31
C GLY A 115 17.01 -11.91 -1.17
N ILE A 116 16.65 -13.07 -1.72
CA ILE A 116 15.29 -13.64 -1.54
C ILE A 116 14.99 -13.90 -0.06
N GLN A 117 15.95 -14.48 0.68
CA GLN A 117 15.81 -14.72 2.12
C GLN A 117 15.70 -13.41 2.90
N GLU A 118 16.57 -12.43 2.63
CA GLU A 118 16.51 -11.12 3.27
C GLU A 118 15.17 -10.42 3.00
N ARG A 119 14.72 -10.38 1.75
CA ARG A 119 13.43 -9.77 1.37
C ARG A 119 12.26 -10.42 2.11
N SER A 120 12.20 -11.75 2.12
CA SER A 120 11.14 -12.50 2.80
C SER A 120 11.11 -12.18 4.30
N HIS A 121 12.30 -12.12 4.91
CA HIS A 121 12.48 -11.78 6.31
C HIS A 121 12.11 -10.31 6.63
N GLN A 122 12.54 -9.35 5.81
CA GLN A 122 12.24 -7.93 5.99
C GLN A 122 10.75 -7.62 5.80
N ILE A 123 10.05 -8.34 4.92
CA ILE A 123 8.60 -8.19 4.72
C ILE A 123 7.81 -8.52 5.99
N LYS A 124 8.23 -9.55 6.73
CA LYS A 124 7.64 -9.87 8.04
C LYS A 124 7.78 -8.69 9.02
N LEU A 125 8.85 -7.91 8.90
CA LEU A 125 9.12 -6.75 9.76
C LEU A 125 8.49 -5.45 9.24
N MET A 126 7.99 -5.37 8.00
CA MET A 126 7.53 -4.10 7.39
C MET A 126 6.51 -3.36 8.23
N GLY A 127 5.55 -4.06 8.85
CA GLY A 127 4.58 -3.43 9.75
C GLY A 127 5.25 -2.72 10.94
N GLU A 128 6.30 -3.30 11.51
CA GLU A 128 7.10 -2.67 12.57
C GLU A 128 8.00 -1.55 12.05
N ILE A 129 8.57 -1.72 10.85
CA ILE A 129 9.43 -0.70 10.23
C ILE A 129 8.64 0.59 9.98
N TYR A 130 7.44 0.50 9.40
CA TYR A 130 6.60 1.69 9.19
C TYR A 130 6.03 2.24 10.49
N ARG A 131 5.79 1.39 11.51
CA ARG A 131 5.31 1.81 12.82
C ARG A 131 6.38 2.55 13.63
N ASN A 132 7.64 2.13 13.57
CA ASN A 132 8.74 2.74 14.32
C ASN A 132 9.41 3.90 13.57
N ALA A 133 8.99 4.18 12.33
CA ALA A 133 9.43 5.38 11.62
C ALA A 133 8.90 6.65 12.32
N VAL A 134 9.73 7.70 12.38
CA VAL A 134 9.33 9.03 12.88
C VAL A 134 8.17 9.58 12.06
N GLY A 135 8.19 9.30 10.75
CA GLY A 135 7.09 9.57 9.86
C GLY A 135 7.21 8.78 8.57
N VAL A 136 6.13 8.78 7.80
CA VAL A 136 6.06 8.19 6.48
C VAL A 136 5.74 9.28 5.47
N ILE A 137 6.56 9.40 4.43
CA ILE A 137 6.30 10.29 3.31
C ILE A 137 5.78 9.47 2.14
N VAL A 138 4.53 9.72 1.77
CA VAL A 138 3.92 9.24 0.53
C VAL A 138 4.34 10.17 -0.60
N TRP A 139 5.24 9.71 -1.45
CA TRP A 139 5.70 10.43 -2.63
C TRP A 139 4.86 10.05 -3.85
N LEU A 140 4.04 10.99 -4.32
CA LEU A 140 3.17 10.80 -5.48
C LEU A 140 3.79 11.21 -6.82
N GLY A 141 5.06 11.61 -6.81
CA GLY A 141 5.84 11.92 -8.01
C GLY A 141 6.08 13.41 -8.25
N ASP A 142 6.71 13.69 -9.39
CA ASP A 142 6.90 15.04 -9.87
C ASP A 142 5.56 15.68 -10.25
N SER A 143 5.45 16.95 -9.91
CA SER A 143 4.41 17.82 -10.39
C SER A 143 4.71 18.28 -11.81
N ASP A 144 3.76 18.03 -12.70
CA ASP A 144 3.57 18.80 -13.93
C ASP A 144 2.59 19.96 -13.67
N PRO A 145 2.36 20.89 -14.62
CA PRO A 145 1.42 21.99 -14.42
C PRO A 145 -0.01 21.54 -14.06
N THR A 146 -0.48 20.40 -14.58
CA THR A 146 -1.82 19.86 -14.31
C THR A 146 -1.91 19.32 -12.88
N ARG A 147 -0.92 18.52 -12.46
CA ARG A 147 -0.78 18.03 -11.07
C ARG A 147 -0.62 19.17 -10.07
N ALA A 148 0.10 20.23 -10.45
CA ALA A 148 0.30 21.41 -9.63
C ALA A 148 -1.04 22.08 -9.30
N LEU A 149 -1.85 22.31 -10.34
CA LEU A 149 -3.19 22.86 -10.19
C LEU A 149 -4.08 21.93 -9.35
N GLY A 150 -4.04 20.62 -9.63
CA GLY A 150 -4.78 19.64 -8.83
C GLY A 150 -4.43 19.70 -7.35
N MET A 151 -3.14 19.84 -7.03
CA MET A 151 -2.67 19.91 -5.65
C MET A 151 -3.02 21.22 -4.97
N GLU A 152 -2.90 22.36 -5.66
CA GLU A 152 -3.37 23.65 -5.13
C GLU A 152 -4.86 23.60 -4.79
N HIS A 153 -5.65 22.90 -5.61
CA HIS A 153 -7.05 22.63 -5.32
C HIS A 153 -7.24 21.77 -4.07
N VAL A 154 -6.49 20.68 -3.91
CA VAL A 154 -6.53 19.81 -2.73
C VAL A 154 -6.14 20.57 -1.46
N GLU A 155 -5.05 21.35 -1.48
CA GLU A 155 -4.59 22.17 -0.34
C GLU A 155 -5.65 23.19 0.07
N ARG A 156 -6.25 23.88 -0.90
CA ARG A 156 -7.31 24.86 -0.63
C ARG A 156 -8.55 24.21 -0.02
N VAL A 157 -8.93 23.01 -0.48
CA VAL A 157 -10.04 22.24 0.09
C VAL A 157 -9.69 21.79 1.51
N ALA A 158 -8.48 21.28 1.74
CA ALA A 158 -8.00 20.89 3.07
C ALA A 158 -8.06 22.07 4.06
N LYS A 159 -7.60 23.26 3.64
CA LYS A 159 -7.66 24.49 4.42
C LYS A 159 -9.10 24.85 4.82
N TYR A 160 -10.04 24.80 3.88
CA TYR A 160 -11.43 25.13 4.18
C TYR A 160 -12.14 24.03 4.98
N ASP A 161 -11.82 22.75 4.77
CA ASP A 161 -12.36 21.65 5.59
C ASP A 161 -11.90 21.78 7.05
N ALA A 162 -10.62 22.08 7.27
CA ALA A 162 -10.09 22.36 8.60
C ALA A 162 -10.77 23.59 9.26
N MET A 163 -11.04 24.65 8.48
CA MET A 163 -11.75 25.85 8.96
C MET A 163 -13.23 25.56 9.25
N GLU A 164 -13.89 24.72 8.46
CA GLU A 164 -15.27 24.29 8.70
C GLU A 164 -15.38 23.50 10.01
N TYR A 165 -14.38 22.67 10.31
CA TYR A 165 -14.36 21.84 11.51
C TYR A 165 -13.98 22.63 12.77
N ASN A 166 -12.91 23.44 12.72
CA ASN A 166 -12.31 24.08 13.89
C ASN A 166 -12.68 25.56 14.08
N GLY A 167 -13.30 26.21 13.10
CA GLY A 167 -13.51 27.65 13.11
C GLY A 167 -14.57 28.14 14.11
N ASN A 168 -14.63 29.45 14.33
CA ASN A 168 -15.80 30.10 14.94
C ASN A 168 -16.99 30.14 13.95
N TYR A 169 -18.17 30.59 14.40
CA TYR A 169 -19.39 30.59 13.58
C TYR A 169 -19.21 31.24 12.19
N LEU A 170 -18.59 32.43 12.12
CA LEU A 170 -18.36 33.14 10.86
C LEU A 170 -17.36 32.40 9.97
N GLN A 171 -16.28 31.87 10.54
CA GLN A 171 -15.29 31.06 9.82
C GLN A 171 -15.91 29.80 9.23
N ARG A 172 -16.76 29.08 9.99
CA ARG A 172 -17.45 27.89 9.48
C ARG A 172 -18.42 28.23 8.35
N PHE A 173 -19.18 29.32 8.48
CA PHE A 173 -20.07 29.78 7.42
C PHE A 173 -19.30 30.14 6.14
N TYR A 174 -18.21 30.90 6.28
CA TYR A 174 -17.33 31.24 5.17
C TYR A 174 -16.71 29.99 4.54
N ALA A 175 -16.18 29.07 5.34
CA ALA A 175 -15.61 27.80 4.88
C ALA A 175 -16.61 26.97 4.08
N LYS A 176 -17.86 26.84 4.54
CA LYS A 176 -18.93 26.15 3.80
C LYS A 176 -19.18 26.77 2.42
N LEU A 177 -19.20 28.10 2.33
CA LEU A 177 -19.36 28.81 1.06
C LEU A 177 -18.15 28.57 0.15
N MET A 178 -16.94 28.64 0.68
CA MET A 178 -15.72 28.45 -0.08
C MET A 178 -15.53 27.00 -0.53
N LEU A 179 -15.84 26.00 0.30
CA LEU A 179 -15.86 24.59 -0.08
C LEU A 179 -16.81 24.34 -1.24
N ARG A 180 -18.06 24.83 -1.15
CA ARG A 180 -19.03 24.72 -2.25
C ARG A 180 -18.49 25.35 -3.54
N ARG A 181 -17.82 26.51 -3.44
CA ARG A 181 -17.19 27.16 -4.60
C ARG A 181 -16.02 26.36 -5.14
N CYS A 182 -15.11 25.87 -4.32
CA CYS A 182 -13.95 25.08 -4.75
C CYS A 182 -14.39 23.78 -5.42
N ILE A 183 -15.35 23.07 -4.83
CA ILE A 183 -15.91 21.84 -5.39
C ILE A 183 -16.60 22.13 -6.73
N LYS A 184 -17.41 23.19 -6.81
CA LYS A 184 -18.07 23.60 -8.06
C LYS A 184 -17.06 24.03 -9.13
N GLN A 185 -16.03 24.78 -8.77
CA GLN A 185 -14.98 25.22 -9.69
C GLN A 185 -14.30 24.04 -10.36
N MET A 186 -14.10 22.92 -9.67
CA MET A 186 -13.55 21.72 -10.30
C MET A 186 -14.47 21.15 -11.38
N TRP A 187 -15.79 21.22 -11.19
CA TRP A 187 -16.78 20.79 -12.18
C TRP A 187 -16.90 21.79 -13.35
N GLU A 188 -16.83 23.09 -13.08
CA GLU A 188 -16.83 24.12 -14.13
C GLU A 188 -15.51 24.14 -14.93
N PHE A 189 -14.39 23.75 -14.31
CA PHE A 189 -13.12 23.49 -15.02
C PHE A 189 -13.25 22.28 -15.95
N SER A 190 -14.00 21.23 -15.57
CA SER A 190 -14.27 20.09 -16.44
C SER A 190 -15.17 20.41 -17.64
N ASP A 191 -15.78 21.59 -17.70
CA ASP A 191 -16.61 21.99 -18.85
C ASP A 191 -15.89 22.97 -19.80
N LYS A 192 -14.78 23.62 -19.40
CA LYS A 192 -14.29 24.81 -20.11
C LYS A 192 -12.78 24.94 -20.36
N ASN A 193 -11.90 24.26 -19.62
CA ASN A 193 -10.45 24.44 -19.75
C ASN A 193 -9.71 23.13 -19.51
N PHE A 194 -9.92 22.19 -20.42
CA PHE A 194 -9.13 20.98 -20.41
C PHE A 194 -7.66 21.27 -20.77
N ASP A 195 -6.79 20.34 -20.37
CA ASP A 195 -5.63 20.01 -21.21
C ASP A 195 -6.11 19.65 -22.64
N SER A 196 -5.25 19.27 -23.57
CA SER A 196 -5.70 18.96 -24.94
C SER A 196 -6.81 17.89 -25.01
N ASP A 197 -7.06 17.14 -23.92
CA ASP A 197 -7.73 15.85 -23.95
C ASP A 197 -9.03 15.74 -23.16
N GLY A 198 -9.36 16.65 -22.24
CA GLY A 198 -10.64 16.51 -21.54
C GLY A 198 -10.60 16.16 -20.06
N ASN A 199 -9.50 16.39 -19.32
CA ASN A 199 -9.36 15.81 -17.99
C ASN A 199 -9.30 16.81 -16.82
N SER A 200 -9.90 16.42 -15.68
CA SER A 200 -9.80 17.17 -14.42
C SER A 200 -8.37 17.14 -13.88
N PRO A 201 -7.86 18.24 -13.30
CA PRO A 201 -6.50 18.29 -12.75
C PRO A 201 -6.29 17.38 -11.53
N LEU A 202 -7.36 16.81 -10.96
CA LEU A 202 -7.26 15.80 -9.90
C LEU A 202 -6.99 14.39 -10.43
N LEU A 203 -7.33 14.09 -11.69
CA LEU A 203 -7.24 12.73 -12.23
C LEU A 203 -5.81 12.16 -12.13
N PRO A 204 -4.73 12.91 -12.45
CA PRO A 204 -3.37 12.39 -12.30
C PRO A 204 -2.95 12.08 -10.86
N ILE A 205 -3.62 12.68 -9.86
CA ILE A 205 -3.38 12.42 -8.44
C ILE A 205 -4.17 11.19 -7.98
N LEU A 206 -5.47 11.15 -8.31
CA LEU A 206 -6.38 10.05 -7.96
C LEU A 206 -5.98 8.74 -8.62
N ARG A 207 -5.79 8.79 -9.94
CA ARG A 207 -5.39 7.65 -10.78
C ARG A 207 -3.88 7.39 -10.73
N SER A 208 -3.20 7.88 -9.69
CA SER A 208 -1.82 7.50 -9.43
C SER A 208 -1.74 6.01 -9.13
N PRO A 209 -0.86 5.23 -9.79
CA PRO A 209 -0.70 3.80 -9.50
C PRO A 209 -0.40 3.49 -8.04
N TRP A 210 0.09 4.48 -7.28
CA TRP A 210 0.29 4.37 -5.83
C TRP A 210 -1.03 4.03 -5.11
N THR A 211 -2.13 4.68 -5.51
CA THR A 211 -3.42 4.61 -4.83
C THR A 211 -4.01 3.21 -4.79
N LEU A 212 -3.83 2.39 -5.83
CA LEU A 212 -4.31 1.01 -5.88
C LEU A 212 -3.22 -0.02 -5.60
N ARG A 213 -1.95 0.37 -5.41
CA ARG A 213 -0.89 -0.60 -5.11
C ARG A 213 -1.05 -1.19 -3.71
N ILE A 214 -1.16 -2.51 -3.58
CA ILE A 214 -1.49 -3.16 -2.30
C ILE A 214 -0.45 -2.93 -1.19
N TRP A 215 0.83 -2.83 -1.53
CA TRP A 215 1.90 -2.54 -0.57
C TRP A 215 1.64 -1.25 0.21
N THR A 216 1.12 -0.22 -0.46
CA THR A 216 0.88 1.10 0.14
C THR A 216 -0.16 1.08 1.28
N VAL A 217 -0.94 -0.01 1.40
CA VAL A 217 -1.91 -0.16 2.49
C VAL A 217 -1.19 -0.23 3.83
N GLN A 218 -0.23 -1.14 4.00
CA GLN A 218 0.49 -1.25 5.27
C GLN A 218 1.38 -0.03 5.54
N GLU A 219 1.94 0.56 4.49
CA GLU A 219 2.81 1.74 4.59
C GLU A 219 2.09 2.92 5.25
N VAL A 220 0.81 3.13 4.91
CA VAL A 220 -0.03 4.16 5.51
C VAL A 220 -0.67 3.69 6.82
N ALA A 221 -1.10 2.44 6.89
CA ALA A 221 -1.88 1.94 8.01
C ALA A 221 -1.05 1.88 9.31
N PHE A 222 0.25 1.57 9.22
CA PHE A 222 1.15 1.52 10.38
C PHE A 222 1.86 2.83 10.71
N ALA A 223 1.85 3.82 9.81
CA ALA A 223 2.56 5.07 10.02
C ALA A 223 2.03 5.84 11.25
N GLN A 224 2.89 6.29 12.18
CA GLN A 224 2.43 7.13 13.29
C GLN A 224 2.15 8.56 12.83
N CYS A 225 3.08 9.13 12.07
CA CYS A 225 2.92 10.37 11.34
C CYS A 225 3.00 10.06 9.84
N CYS A 226 2.06 10.58 9.03
CA CYS A 226 2.05 10.34 7.59
C CYS A 226 1.80 11.65 6.84
N GLY A 227 2.64 11.95 5.87
CA GLY A 227 2.53 13.11 4.99
C GLY A 227 2.53 12.70 3.53
N VAL A 228 1.87 13.47 2.69
CA VAL A 228 1.82 13.27 1.24
C VAL A 228 2.60 14.39 0.58
N ALA A 229 3.66 14.00 -0.13
CA ALA A 229 4.59 14.90 -0.78
C ALA A 229 4.46 14.86 -2.31
N PHE A 230 4.62 16.04 -2.91
CA PHE A 230 4.61 16.25 -4.36
C PHE A 230 5.68 17.25 -4.72
N GLY A 231 6.55 16.90 -5.68
CA GLY A 231 7.78 17.65 -5.90
C GLY A 231 7.86 18.47 -7.17
N TYR A 232 8.73 19.46 -7.11
CA TYR A 232 9.27 20.27 -8.19
C TYR A 232 10.79 20.31 -8.03
N LYS A 233 11.51 20.74 -9.06
CA LYS A 233 12.95 21.04 -8.91
C LYS A 233 13.25 22.08 -7.83
N SER A 234 12.30 22.99 -7.55
CA SER A 234 12.45 24.06 -6.56
C SER A 234 12.09 23.66 -5.12
N GLY A 235 11.56 22.46 -4.90
CA GLY A 235 11.11 21.98 -3.58
C GLY A 235 9.87 21.09 -3.69
N TYR A 236 9.14 20.89 -2.61
CA TYR A 236 7.94 20.07 -2.59
C TYR A 236 6.86 20.68 -1.71
N TYR A 237 5.61 20.33 -1.99
CA TYR A 237 4.52 20.51 -1.04
C TYR A 237 4.39 19.28 -0.16
N LEU A 238 3.97 19.49 1.08
CA LEU A 238 3.71 18.43 2.04
C LEU A 238 2.39 18.71 2.75
N LEU A 239 1.43 17.79 2.61
CA LEU A 239 0.18 17.79 3.36
C LEU A 239 0.19 16.65 4.37
N SER A 240 -0.38 16.83 5.55
CA SER A 240 -0.61 15.67 6.42
C SER A 240 -1.60 14.71 5.75
N TRP A 241 -1.48 13.41 6.03
CA TRP A 241 -2.39 12.40 5.49
C TRP A 241 -3.86 12.73 5.81
N GLY A 242 -4.16 13.23 7.01
CA GLY A 242 -5.52 13.59 7.40
C GLY A 242 -6.07 14.82 6.69
N GLU A 243 -5.22 15.78 6.29
CA GLU A 243 -5.62 16.89 5.42
C GLU A 243 -5.89 16.38 4.01
N PHE A 244 -4.96 15.58 3.46
CA PHE A 244 -5.08 15.00 2.14
C PHE A 244 -6.34 14.11 2.03
N SER A 245 -6.51 13.11 2.91
CA SER A 245 -7.60 12.14 2.83
C SER A 245 -8.98 12.79 2.94
N ARG A 246 -9.16 13.72 3.89
CA ARG A 246 -10.43 14.48 4.02
C ARG A 246 -10.70 15.36 2.81
N ALA A 247 -9.68 16.07 2.32
CA ALA A 247 -9.84 16.89 1.12
C ALA A 247 -10.29 16.01 -0.05
N MET A 248 -9.60 14.90 -0.31
CA MET A 248 -9.97 13.94 -1.35
C MET A 248 -11.40 13.43 -1.16
N SER A 249 -11.82 13.03 0.05
CA SER A 249 -13.20 12.59 0.30
C SER A 249 -14.27 13.64 -0.02
N ARG A 250 -13.98 14.94 0.08
CA ARG A 250 -14.90 16.01 -0.34
C ARG A 250 -14.99 16.16 -1.86
N LEU A 251 -13.95 15.75 -2.57
CA LEU A 251 -13.79 15.93 -4.02
C LEU A 251 -14.29 14.71 -4.80
N VAL A 252 -14.26 13.52 -4.20
CA VAL A 252 -14.67 12.23 -4.81
C VAL A 252 -16.13 12.17 -5.30
N PRO A 253 -17.16 12.70 -4.59
CA PRO A 253 -18.55 12.63 -5.06
C PRO A 253 -18.83 13.36 -6.38
N VAL A 254 -17.83 13.99 -6.97
CA VAL A 254 -17.92 14.83 -8.17
C VAL A 254 -17.21 14.16 -9.37
N ILE A 255 -16.77 12.90 -9.25
CA ILE A 255 -15.95 12.22 -10.25
C ILE A 255 -16.70 11.00 -10.82
N ASP A 256 -16.35 10.59 -12.04
CA ASP A 256 -16.91 9.45 -12.75
C ASP A 256 -16.74 8.10 -12.03
N VAL A 257 -17.52 7.11 -12.46
CA VAL A 257 -17.54 5.74 -11.92
C VAL A 257 -16.17 5.07 -11.95
N GLU A 258 -15.39 5.30 -13.02
CA GLU A 258 -14.04 4.73 -13.16
C GLU A 258 -13.10 5.23 -12.05
N THR A 259 -13.26 6.50 -11.64
CA THR A 259 -12.47 7.11 -10.57
C THR A 259 -12.94 6.72 -9.17
N ALA A 260 -14.14 6.17 -9.02
CA ALA A 260 -14.65 5.73 -7.72
C ALA A 260 -13.80 4.60 -7.11
N ILE A 261 -13.25 3.69 -7.92
CA ILE A 261 -12.39 2.60 -7.45
C ILE A 261 -11.09 3.17 -6.86
N TRP A 262 -10.47 4.14 -7.53
CA TRP A 262 -9.28 4.82 -7.03
C TRP A 262 -9.56 5.54 -5.70
N ALA A 263 -10.71 6.21 -5.60
CA ALA A 263 -11.14 6.83 -4.36
C ALA A 263 -11.34 5.82 -3.23
N ALA A 264 -11.92 4.65 -3.53
CA ALA A 264 -12.07 3.56 -2.57
C ALA A 264 -10.72 3.07 -2.04
N GLY A 265 -9.68 3.00 -2.89
CA GLY A 265 -8.31 2.68 -2.48
C GLY A 265 -7.70 3.68 -1.48
N LEU A 266 -8.03 4.97 -1.58
CA LEU A 266 -7.65 5.98 -0.58
C LEU A 266 -8.47 5.84 0.71
N ALA A 267 -9.78 5.63 0.58
CA ALA A 267 -10.68 5.47 1.72
C ALA A 267 -10.30 4.23 2.56
N LEU A 268 -9.91 3.13 1.92
CA LEU A 268 -9.40 1.93 2.56
C LEU A 268 -8.17 2.21 3.43
N LYS A 269 -7.20 2.96 2.91
CA LYS A 269 -5.99 3.33 3.66
C LYS A 269 -6.32 4.15 4.90
N GLU A 270 -7.22 5.12 4.77
CA GLU A 270 -7.70 5.93 5.90
C GLU A 270 -8.42 5.06 6.94
N LEU A 271 -9.29 4.14 6.50
CA LEU A 271 -10.00 3.21 7.37
C LEU A 271 -9.01 2.34 8.15
N LEU A 272 -8.10 1.65 7.45
CA LEU A 272 -7.12 0.76 8.08
C LEU A 272 -6.15 1.50 8.99
N ARG A 273 -5.73 2.71 8.62
CA ARG A 273 -4.93 3.58 9.49
C ARG A 273 -5.64 3.86 10.81
N ARG A 274 -6.93 4.21 10.78
CA ARG A 274 -7.73 4.46 11.99
C ARG A 274 -7.87 3.20 12.83
N GLU A 275 -8.18 2.09 12.19
CA GLU A 275 -8.35 0.81 12.87
C GLU A 275 -7.08 0.35 13.55
N ILE A 276 -5.96 0.30 12.83
CA ILE A 276 -4.67 -0.11 13.40
C ILE A 276 -4.24 0.85 14.52
N SER A 277 -4.45 2.16 14.35
CA SER A 277 -4.16 3.14 15.40
C SER A 277 -5.00 2.94 16.66
N SER A 278 -6.20 2.37 16.55
CA SER A 278 -7.08 2.04 17.68
C SER A 278 -6.65 0.80 18.45
N LEU A 279 -5.88 -0.10 17.81
CA LEU A 279 -5.38 -1.34 18.41
C LEU A 279 -4.12 -1.14 19.28
N ILE A 280 -3.54 0.06 19.30
CA ILE A 280 -2.31 0.36 20.05
C ILE A 280 -2.62 0.36 21.57
N PRO A 281 -1.85 -0.40 22.39
CA PRO A 281 -2.04 -0.47 23.85
C PRO A 281 -2.06 0.92 24.49
N GLY A 282 -3.06 1.19 25.34
CA GLY A 282 -3.24 2.48 26.03
C GLY A 282 -4.41 3.34 25.51
N LYS A 283 -5.04 2.98 24.38
CA LYS A 283 -6.28 3.62 23.86
C LYS A 283 -7.55 2.78 24.03
N GLY A 284 -7.48 1.73 24.86
CA GLY A 284 -8.56 0.76 25.09
C GLY A 284 -8.12 -0.64 24.68
N GLN A 285 -8.49 -1.66 25.45
CA GLN A 285 -8.35 -3.05 25.02
C GLN A 285 -9.43 -3.32 23.97
N VAL A 286 -9.16 -3.00 22.72
CA VAL A 286 -9.98 -3.51 21.62
C VAL A 286 -9.58 -4.97 21.42
N LEU A 287 -10.54 -5.88 21.63
CA LEU A 287 -10.36 -7.29 21.31
C LEU A 287 -9.96 -7.40 19.83
N ARG A 288 -8.90 -8.17 19.54
CA ARG A 288 -8.58 -8.57 18.16
C ARG A 288 -9.76 -9.39 17.64
N ASP A 289 -10.60 -8.78 16.81
CA ASP A 289 -11.75 -9.43 16.20
C ASP A 289 -11.43 -9.78 14.76
N ALA A 290 -11.08 -11.05 14.54
CA ALA A 290 -10.76 -11.57 13.23
C ALA A 290 -11.94 -11.41 12.24
N ARG A 291 -13.20 -11.31 12.69
CA ARG A 291 -14.34 -11.14 11.78
C ARG A 291 -14.27 -9.85 10.97
N ARG A 292 -13.62 -8.81 11.52
CA ARG A 292 -13.38 -7.54 10.82
C ARG A 292 -12.44 -7.68 9.63
N VAL A 293 -11.66 -8.77 9.56
CA VAL A 293 -10.82 -9.07 8.41
C VAL A 293 -11.69 -9.24 7.16
N LEU A 294 -12.90 -9.78 7.28
CA LEU A 294 -13.76 -10.07 6.13
C LEU A 294 -14.22 -8.78 5.43
N ASP A 295 -14.57 -7.74 6.20
CA ASP A 295 -14.87 -6.39 5.69
C ASP A 295 -13.66 -5.77 4.98
N ILE A 296 -12.46 -5.99 5.53
CA ILE A 296 -11.21 -5.46 4.99
C ILE A 296 -10.84 -6.16 3.68
N LEU A 297 -11.05 -7.48 3.58
CA LEU A 297 -10.75 -8.26 2.37
C LEU A 297 -11.57 -7.78 1.17
N GLU A 298 -12.81 -7.34 1.38
CA GLU A 298 -13.65 -6.77 0.31
C GLU A 298 -13.02 -5.52 -0.29
N LEU A 299 -12.53 -4.61 0.55
CA LEU A 299 -11.90 -3.38 0.09
C LEU A 299 -10.50 -3.64 -0.50
N LEU A 300 -9.74 -4.57 0.10
CA LEU A 300 -8.43 -5.00 -0.40
C LEU A 300 -8.50 -5.66 -1.77
N HIS A 301 -9.66 -6.20 -2.13
CA HIS A 301 -9.86 -6.89 -3.39
C HIS A 301 -9.57 -6.01 -4.62
N HIS A 302 -9.87 -4.71 -4.52
CA HIS A 302 -9.60 -3.75 -5.60
C HIS A 302 -8.14 -3.29 -5.65
N MET A 303 -7.29 -3.76 -4.74
CA MET A 303 -5.87 -3.43 -4.73
C MET A 303 -5.10 -4.30 -5.71
N GLN A 304 -4.03 -3.74 -6.26
CA GLN A 304 -3.26 -4.32 -7.34
C GLN A 304 -1.85 -4.67 -6.89
N ALA A 305 -1.34 -5.78 -7.41
CA ALA A 305 0.04 -6.21 -7.27
C ALA A 305 0.60 -6.68 -8.61
N THR A 306 1.88 -6.38 -8.86
CA THR A 306 2.60 -6.90 -10.03
C THR A 306 2.95 -8.39 -9.87
N GLU A 307 3.27 -8.82 -8.66
CA GLU A 307 3.57 -10.20 -8.31
C GLU A 307 2.41 -10.76 -7.48
N SER A 308 1.89 -11.94 -7.85
CA SER A 308 0.70 -12.50 -7.22
C SER A 308 0.85 -12.70 -5.72
N ARG A 309 2.04 -13.12 -5.26
CA ARG A 309 2.34 -13.38 -3.84
C ARG A 309 2.18 -12.13 -2.98
N ASP A 310 2.40 -10.96 -3.56
CA ASP A 310 2.31 -9.69 -2.86
C ASP A 310 0.88 -9.38 -2.42
N MET A 311 -0.16 -10.01 -3.03
CA MET A 311 -1.54 -9.87 -2.57
C MET A 311 -1.75 -10.37 -1.13
N VAL A 312 -0.90 -11.30 -0.67
CA VAL A 312 -0.91 -11.81 0.71
C VAL A 312 0.13 -11.09 1.56
N TYR A 313 1.36 -10.98 1.06
CA TYR A 313 2.47 -10.45 1.86
C TYR A 313 2.35 -8.95 2.17
N ALA A 314 1.71 -8.17 1.31
CA ALA A 314 1.47 -6.76 1.58
C ALA A 314 0.50 -6.50 2.75
N ILE A 315 -0.36 -7.47 3.06
CA ILE A 315 -1.38 -7.36 4.11
C ILE A 315 -1.05 -8.26 5.31
N TYR A 316 0.08 -8.97 5.27
CA TYR A 316 0.52 -9.89 6.32
C TYR A 316 0.50 -9.25 7.72
N PRO A 317 1.12 -8.07 7.96
CA PRO A 317 1.12 -7.47 9.30
C PRO A 317 -0.25 -6.94 9.71
N ILE A 318 -1.10 -6.60 8.74
CA ILE A 318 -2.49 -6.16 8.98
C ILE A 318 -3.28 -7.34 9.52
N LEU A 319 -3.22 -8.49 8.86
CA LEU A 319 -3.89 -9.72 9.29
C LEU A 319 -3.44 -10.16 10.69
N GLU A 320 -2.14 -10.10 10.99
CA GLU A 320 -1.62 -10.36 12.35
C GLU A 320 -2.18 -9.39 13.39
N SER A 321 -2.36 -8.12 13.03
CA SER A 321 -2.94 -7.10 13.92
C SER A 321 -4.40 -7.40 14.28
N PHE A 322 -5.14 -8.07 13.39
CA PHE A 322 -6.50 -8.55 13.64
C PHE A 322 -6.56 -9.97 14.24
N GLY A 323 -5.42 -10.57 14.58
CA GLY A 323 -5.35 -11.87 15.24
C GLY A 323 -5.31 -13.08 14.30
N VAL A 324 -5.06 -12.87 13.01
CA VAL A 324 -4.84 -13.96 12.04
C VAL A 324 -3.35 -14.29 11.99
N SER A 325 -2.98 -15.48 12.46
CA SER A 325 -1.59 -15.95 12.39
C SER A 325 -1.32 -16.62 11.04
N LEU A 326 -0.37 -16.09 10.28
CA LEU A 326 0.03 -16.62 8.97
C LEU A 326 1.40 -17.29 9.06
N PRO A 327 1.72 -18.26 8.18
CA PRO A 327 3.09 -18.70 7.97
C PRO A 327 3.99 -17.58 7.46
N ASP A 328 5.27 -17.63 7.83
CA ASP A 328 6.25 -16.62 7.42
C ASP A 328 6.30 -16.45 5.88
N PRO A 329 6.49 -15.20 5.39
CA PRO A 329 6.64 -14.94 3.97
C PRO A 329 7.79 -15.75 3.36
N ASP A 330 7.57 -16.31 2.18
CA ASP A 330 8.55 -17.10 1.44
C ASP A 330 8.26 -17.04 -0.07
N TYR A 331 9.06 -16.25 -0.80
CA TYR A 331 8.93 -16.11 -2.25
C TYR A 331 9.27 -17.37 -3.05
N LEU A 332 9.86 -18.39 -2.42
CA LEU A 332 10.13 -19.67 -3.06
C LEU A 332 8.89 -20.57 -3.12
N LYS A 333 7.86 -20.29 -2.30
CA LYS A 333 6.61 -21.05 -2.35
C LYS A 333 5.81 -20.76 -3.63
N PRO A 334 5.09 -21.76 -4.17
CA PRO A 334 4.05 -21.54 -5.16
C PRO A 334 2.95 -20.61 -4.62
N VAL A 335 2.38 -19.77 -5.48
CA VAL A 335 1.33 -18.82 -5.08
C VAL A 335 0.10 -19.54 -4.55
N GLU A 336 -0.20 -20.72 -5.08
CA GLU A 336 -1.33 -21.55 -4.70
C GLU A 336 -1.23 -21.98 -3.24
N THR A 337 -0.03 -22.33 -2.80
CA THR A 337 0.25 -22.68 -1.40
C THR A 337 0.07 -21.48 -0.48
N ILE A 338 0.54 -20.30 -0.90
CA ILE A 338 0.44 -19.07 -0.11
C ILE A 338 -1.03 -18.65 0.07
N TYR A 339 -1.82 -18.70 -1.01
CA TYR A 339 -3.25 -18.38 -0.96
C TYR A 339 -4.02 -19.39 -0.10
N GLU A 340 -3.65 -20.67 -0.17
CA GLU A 340 -4.23 -21.71 0.68
C GLU A 340 -3.91 -21.49 2.16
N GLU A 341 -2.64 -21.19 2.48
CA GLU A 341 -2.19 -20.88 3.84
C GLU A 341 -2.96 -19.68 4.42
N MET A 342 -3.14 -18.62 3.63
CA MET A 342 -3.93 -17.45 4.02
C MET A 342 -5.40 -17.80 4.26
N ALA A 343 -6.03 -18.48 3.29
CA ALA A 343 -7.43 -18.88 3.39
C ALA A 343 -7.67 -19.76 4.64
N ARG A 344 -6.78 -20.72 4.89
CA ARG A 344 -6.82 -21.56 6.09
C ARG A 344 -6.72 -20.72 7.37
N SER A 345 -5.74 -19.83 7.43
CA SER A 345 -5.47 -19.03 8.62
C SER A 345 -6.63 -18.11 8.97
N ILE A 346 -7.27 -17.50 7.97
CA ILE A 346 -8.44 -16.64 8.16
C ILE A 346 -9.62 -17.46 8.71
N MET A 347 -9.98 -18.58 8.07
CA MET A 347 -11.06 -19.46 8.55
C MET A 347 -10.84 -19.95 9.99
N ILE A 348 -9.61 -20.31 10.35
CA ILE A 348 -9.27 -20.72 11.72
C ILE A 348 -9.45 -19.55 12.69
N ALA A 349 -8.98 -18.36 12.33
CA ALA A 349 -9.04 -17.19 13.20
C ALA A 349 -10.46 -16.64 13.36
N THR A 350 -11.26 -16.64 12.28
CA THR A 350 -12.64 -16.12 12.28
C THR A 350 -13.67 -17.14 12.73
N GLN A 351 -13.35 -18.43 12.66
CA GLN A 351 -14.32 -19.54 12.77
C GLN A 351 -15.52 -19.33 11.82
N SER A 352 -15.25 -18.82 10.61
CA SER A 352 -16.27 -18.51 9.61
C SER A 352 -15.84 -18.93 8.20
N LEU A 353 -16.82 -19.29 7.38
CA LEU A 353 -16.65 -19.60 5.96
C LEU A 353 -16.96 -18.40 5.06
N GLU A 354 -17.24 -17.22 5.60
CA GLU A 354 -17.65 -16.05 4.82
C GLU A 354 -16.66 -15.68 3.70
N GLN A 355 -15.36 -15.92 3.88
CA GLN A 355 -14.37 -15.69 2.82
C GLN A 355 -14.62 -16.51 1.54
N LEU A 356 -15.40 -17.59 1.59
CA LEU A 356 -15.72 -18.41 0.42
C LEU A 356 -16.52 -17.63 -0.63
N ARG A 357 -17.12 -16.49 -0.27
CA ARG A 357 -17.72 -15.56 -1.23
C ARG A 357 -16.75 -15.12 -2.34
N PHE A 358 -15.45 -15.06 -2.03
CA PHE A 358 -14.38 -14.69 -2.96
C PHE A 358 -13.84 -15.87 -3.80
N VAL A 359 -14.56 -16.99 -3.89
CA VAL A 359 -14.12 -18.17 -4.69
C VAL A 359 -14.87 -18.28 -6.02
N CYS A 360 -16.00 -17.58 -6.16
CA CYS A 360 -16.93 -17.73 -7.26
C CYS A 360 -16.57 -16.85 -8.47
N THR A 361 -15.47 -17.17 -9.16
CA THR A 361 -15.06 -16.44 -10.39
C THR A 361 -14.83 -17.37 -11.58
N CYS A 362 -15.15 -16.87 -12.78
CA CYS A 362 -14.96 -17.60 -14.03
C CYS A 362 -13.52 -17.52 -14.58
N THR A 363 -12.71 -16.59 -14.05
CA THR A 363 -11.34 -16.28 -14.47
C THR A 363 -10.26 -16.76 -13.50
N ARG A 364 -10.66 -17.56 -12.50
CA ARG A 364 -9.82 -18.12 -11.45
C ARG A 364 -8.63 -18.92 -11.97
N LYS A 365 -7.47 -18.80 -11.33
CA LYS A 365 -6.28 -19.62 -11.63
C LYS A 365 -6.55 -21.13 -11.59
N PRO A 366 -6.02 -21.89 -12.56
CA PRO A 366 -6.07 -23.34 -12.51
C PRO A 366 -5.29 -23.86 -11.30
N ASN A 367 -5.65 -25.03 -10.78
CA ASN A 367 -5.01 -25.73 -9.66
C ASN A 367 -5.24 -25.19 -8.24
N LEU A 368 -5.82 -24.00 -8.07
CA LEU A 368 -6.29 -23.58 -6.74
C LEU A 368 -7.44 -24.48 -6.28
N ARG A 369 -7.42 -24.93 -5.02
CA ARG A 369 -8.47 -25.79 -4.44
C ARG A 369 -9.80 -25.07 -4.35
N SER A 370 -10.92 -25.76 -4.49
CA SER A 370 -12.27 -25.16 -4.61
C SER A 370 -12.75 -24.26 -3.46
N TRP A 371 -11.99 -24.13 -2.38
CA TRP A 371 -12.30 -23.29 -1.21
C TRP A 371 -11.29 -22.14 -1.01
N VAL A 372 -10.30 -22.00 -1.90
CA VAL A 372 -9.24 -20.99 -1.81
C VAL A 372 -9.57 -19.81 -2.73
N PRO A 373 -9.74 -18.57 -2.22
CA PRO A 373 -9.92 -17.41 -3.09
C PRO A 373 -8.73 -17.18 -4.01
N ASP A 374 -8.98 -16.69 -5.22
CA ASP A 374 -7.92 -16.15 -6.08
C ASP A 374 -7.82 -14.64 -5.88
N TRP A 375 -6.87 -14.24 -5.04
CA TRP A 375 -6.68 -12.84 -4.67
C TRP A 375 -6.14 -11.95 -5.79
N GLN A 376 -5.79 -12.51 -6.96
CA GLN A 376 -5.39 -11.70 -8.11
C GLN A 376 -6.51 -11.56 -9.16
N ASP A 377 -7.56 -12.36 -9.07
CA ASP A 377 -8.68 -12.27 -10.00
C ASP A 377 -9.51 -11.03 -9.65
N GLU A 378 -9.82 -10.17 -10.62
CA GLU A 378 -10.58 -8.93 -10.40
C GLU A 378 -12.10 -9.13 -10.56
N ASN A 379 -12.55 -10.31 -11.02
CA ASN A 379 -13.95 -10.58 -11.40
C ASN A 379 -14.74 -11.33 -10.32
N HIS A 380 -14.83 -10.81 -9.10
CA HIS A 380 -15.62 -11.42 -8.03
C HIS A 380 -17.02 -10.82 -7.93
N LEU A 381 -17.98 -11.65 -7.49
CA LEU A 381 -19.37 -11.25 -7.32
C LEU A 381 -19.48 -10.24 -6.16
N ASN A 382 -20.10 -9.09 -6.43
CA ASN A 382 -20.38 -8.09 -5.40
C ASN A 382 -21.50 -8.56 -4.46
N PHE A 383 -21.62 -7.93 -3.28
CA PHE A 383 -22.65 -8.25 -2.26
C PHE A 383 -24.09 -8.29 -2.82
N GLY A 384 -24.37 -7.57 -3.92
CA GLY A 384 -25.68 -7.54 -4.59
C GLY A 384 -25.91 -8.62 -5.65
N GLU A 385 -24.89 -9.40 -6.00
CA GLU A 385 -24.93 -10.40 -7.09
C GLU A 385 -25.03 -11.85 -6.59
N LEU A 386 -24.97 -12.05 -5.27
CA LEU A 386 -25.05 -13.37 -4.64
C LEU A 386 -26.50 -13.65 -4.20
N SER A 387 -27.07 -14.76 -4.70
CA SER A 387 -28.43 -15.19 -4.37
C SER A 387 -28.59 -15.61 -2.90
N PHE A 388 -29.83 -15.70 -2.38
CA PHE A 388 -30.12 -16.10 -0.99
C PHE A 388 -29.64 -17.51 -0.58
N GLU A 389 -29.25 -18.36 -1.53
CA GLU A 389 -28.68 -19.69 -1.27
C GLU A 389 -27.16 -19.65 -1.50
N THR A 390 -26.39 -19.52 -0.42
CA THR A 390 -24.93 -19.39 -0.49
C THR A 390 -24.22 -20.50 0.28
N ALA A 391 -23.04 -20.90 -0.21
CA ALA A 391 -22.17 -21.88 0.43
C ALA A 391 -21.17 -21.26 1.43
N TYR A 392 -21.42 -20.04 1.88
CA TYR A 392 -20.55 -19.25 2.77
C TYR A 392 -21.36 -18.66 3.94
N GLY A 393 -20.69 -18.27 5.03
CA GLY A 393 -21.30 -17.65 6.20
C GLY A 393 -20.78 -18.17 7.54
N ASP A 394 -21.46 -17.81 8.62
CA ASP A 394 -21.12 -18.22 9.99
C ASP A 394 -21.46 -19.70 10.20
N SER A 395 -20.47 -20.56 10.01
CA SER A 395 -20.60 -22.01 10.13
C SER A 395 -19.66 -22.56 11.20
N SER A 396 -20.13 -23.61 11.88
CA SER A 396 -19.44 -24.34 12.96
C SER A 396 -18.10 -24.96 12.49
N PRO A 397 -17.18 -25.38 13.38
CA PRO A 397 -15.74 -25.35 13.14
C PRO A 397 -15.28 -26.16 11.93
N VAL A 398 -14.45 -25.53 11.10
CA VAL A 398 -13.79 -26.13 9.93
C VAL A 398 -12.62 -26.99 10.40
N THR A 399 -12.57 -28.25 9.97
CA THR A 399 -11.40 -29.11 10.19
C THR A 399 -10.61 -29.27 8.89
N TYR A 400 -9.29 -29.15 8.95
CA TYR A 400 -8.43 -29.34 7.78
C TYR A 400 -7.95 -30.78 7.71
N LEU A 401 -8.12 -31.40 6.54
CA LEU A 401 -7.69 -32.77 6.27
C LEU A 401 -6.34 -32.76 5.52
N GLU A 402 -5.53 -33.80 5.71
CA GLU A 402 -4.19 -33.92 5.10
C GLU A 402 -4.21 -33.91 3.57
N GLU A 403 -5.28 -34.40 2.94
CA GLU A 403 -5.48 -34.36 1.48
C GLU A 403 -5.82 -32.95 0.96
N GLY A 404 -5.79 -31.96 1.83
CA GLY A 404 -6.06 -30.60 1.44
C GLY A 404 -7.53 -30.24 1.27
N LYS A 405 -8.37 -31.09 1.82
CA LYS A 405 -9.81 -30.91 1.92
C LYS A 405 -10.12 -30.17 3.22
N ILE A 406 -11.20 -29.40 3.19
CA ILE A 406 -11.82 -28.89 4.41
C ILE A 406 -13.02 -29.78 4.72
N ALA A 407 -13.16 -30.15 5.99
CA ALA A 407 -14.35 -30.77 6.52
C ALA A 407 -15.18 -29.69 7.21
N ILE A 408 -16.46 -29.63 6.85
CA ILE A 408 -17.43 -28.66 7.35
C ILE A 408 -18.62 -29.44 7.94
N TYR A 409 -19.27 -28.88 8.95
CA TYR A 409 -20.48 -29.44 9.54
C TYR A 409 -21.70 -28.72 8.96
N GLY A 410 -22.65 -29.49 8.41
CA GLY A 410 -23.87 -28.95 7.83
C GLY A 410 -24.74 -30.04 7.21
N GLU A 411 -25.86 -29.63 6.62
CA GLU A 411 -26.73 -30.51 5.85
C GLU A 411 -26.25 -30.57 4.39
N LYS A 412 -26.12 -31.78 3.83
CA LYS A 412 -25.78 -31.93 2.40
C LYS A 412 -27.01 -31.53 1.57
N VAL A 413 -27.00 -30.31 1.05
CA VAL A 413 -28.06 -29.79 0.17
C VAL A 413 -27.87 -30.15 -1.30
N GLY A 414 -26.66 -30.56 -1.70
CA GLY A 414 -26.37 -30.90 -3.09
C GLY A 414 -24.94 -31.38 -3.31
N GLU A 415 -24.58 -31.59 -4.58
CA GLU A 415 -23.24 -31.96 -5.00
C GLU A 415 -22.86 -31.17 -6.26
N VAL A 416 -21.80 -30.38 -6.16
CA VAL A 416 -21.29 -29.57 -7.26
C VAL A 416 -20.45 -30.46 -8.18
N ARG A 417 -20.95 -30.71 -9.40
CA ARG A 417 -20.25 -31.52 -10.41
C ARG A 417 -19.32 -30.71 -11.32
N LEU A 418 -19.57 -29.41 -11.46
CA LEU A 418 -18.81 -28.47 -12.28
C LEU A 418 -18.57 -27.20 -11.47
N ARG A 419 -17.33 -26.69 -11.47
CA ARG A 419 -16.89 -25.62 -10.55
C ARG A 419 -17.18 -24.22 -11.08
N ALA A 420 -17.21 -24.00 -12.40
CA ALA A 420 -17.50 -22.69 -13.00
C ALA A 420 -17.96 -22.81 -14.47
N VAL A 421 -18.49 -21.73 -15.05
CA VAL A 421 -18.89 -21.63 -16.47
C VAL A 421 -17.74 -21.93 -17.45
N SER A 422 -16.48 -21.81 -17.01
CA SER A 422 -15.30 -22.21 -17.77
C SER A 422 -15.19 -23.73 -17.95
N ASP A 423 -15.71 -24.55 -17.03
CA ASP A 423 -15.82 -26.01 -17.19
C ASP A 423 -16.84 -26.37 -18.29
N CYS A 424 -17.82 -25.49 -18.57
CA CYS A 424 -18.78 -25.69 -19.66
C CYS A 424 -18.16 -25.48 -21.05
N ARG A 425 -16.98 -24.84 -21.17
CA ARG A 425 -16.32 -24.65 -22.48
C ARG A 425 -15.46 -25.84 -22.91
N MET A 426 -15.42 -26.91 -22.13
CA MET A 426 -14.61 -28.11 -22.40
C MET A 426 -15.43 -29.33 -22.85
N GLU A 427 -16.70 -29.15 -23.23
CA GLU A 427 -17.42 -30.17 -24.00
C GLU A 427 -18.15 -29.49 -25.16
N GLY A 428 -17.46 -29.44 -26.31
CA GLY A 428 -18.15 -29.26 -27.56
C GLY A 428 -19.07 -30.45 -27.81
N ARG A 429 -20.38 -30.18 -27.86
CA ARG A 429 -21.35 -30.85 -28.72
C ARG A 429 -22.58 -29.98 -28.92
#